data_AF-A0ABD7EEY5-F1
#
_entry.id   AF-A0ABD7EEY5-F1
#
_cell.length_a   1.000
_cell.length_b   1.000
_cell.length_c   1.000
_cell.angle_alpha   90.00
_cell.angle_beta   90.00
_cell.angle_gamma   90.00
#
_symmetry.space_group_name_H-M   'P 1'
#
loop_
_entity.id
_entity.type
_entity.pdbx_description
1 polymer ?
#
loop_
_entity_poly.entity_id
_entity_poly.type
_entity_poly.pdbx_seq_one_letter_code
_entity_poly.pdbx_strand_id
1 'polypeptide(L)'
;MMSRFNGFAQEGLNFLQQVRIENNKTWFDEHRFIYERSILAPFRALVDDLAPTMLEIDPLLESRATIGKTLSRIHRAPRFSQDKSRYRSRMWLTFKSFVCYLNKLCANLSSFSDS
;
A
#
# COMPACT_ATOMS: atom_id res chain seq x y z
N MET A 1 -15.60 11.42 1.59
CA MET A 1 -14.92 12.26 2.61
C MET A 1 -13.53 11.67 2.77
N MET A 2 -12.49 12.35 2.29
CA MET A 2 -11.10 11.88 2.39
C MET A 2 -10.70 11.87 3.88
N SER A 3 -10.28 10.73 4.41
CA SER A 3 -9.80 10.66 5.78
C SER A 3 -8.40 11.27 5.82
N ARG A 4 -8.25 12.39 6.53
CA ARG A 4 -6.97 13.05 6.72
C ARG A 4 -6.03 12.18 7.54
N PHE A 5 -4.76 12.12 7.16
CA PHE A 5 -3.73 11.39 7.89
C PHE A 5 -3.40 12.10 9.21
N ASN A 6 -3.57 11.36 10.32
CA ASN A 6 -3.30 11.85 11.68
C ASN A 6 -2.13 11.12 12.36
N GLY A 7 -1.31 10.41 11.59
CA GLY A 7 -0.18 9.62 12.13
C GLY A 7 -0.48 8.13 12.33
N PHE A 8 0.52 7.41 12.84
CA PHE A 8 0.42 6.00 13.19
C PHE A 8 0.26 5.85 14.70
N ALA A 9 -0.71 5.03 15.13
CA ALA A 9 -0.90 4.72 16.54
C ALA A 9 0.22 3.78 17.05
N GLN A 10 0.63 3.96 18.30
CA GLN A 10 1.61 3.09 18.95
C GLN A 10 1.18 1.61 18.94
N GLU A 11 -0.12 1.34 19.05
CA GLU A 11 -0.70 0.00 18.93
C GLU A 11 -0.32 -0.68 17.61
N GLY A 12 -0.35 0.05 16.49
CA GLY A 12 0.05 -0.49 15.19
C GLY A 12 1.55 -0.82 15.14
N LEU A 13 2.39 0.03 15.71
CA LEU A 13 3.84 -0.21 15.78
C LEU A 13 4.16 -1.44 16.63
N ASN A 14 3.46 -1.59 17.77
CA ASN A 14 3.59 -2.75 18.64
C ASN A 14 3.12 -4.03 17.93
N PHE A 15 2.01 -3.97 17.19
CA PHE A 15 1.51 -5.08 16.38
C PHE A 15 2.55 -5.56 15.36
N LEU A 16 3.24 -4.65 14.67
CA LEU A 16 4.30 -5.00 13.71
C LEU A 16 5.50 -5.71 14.36
N GLN A 17 5.77 -5.44 15.63
CA GLN A 17 6.79 -6.16 16.40
C GLN A 17 6.28 -7.53 16.83
N GLN A 18 5.05 -7.60 17.34
CA GLN A 18 4.43 -8.84 17.81
C GLN A 18 4.22 -9.86 16.69
N VAL A 19 3.76 -9.42 15.51
CA VAL A 19 3.54 -10.32 14.36
C VAL A 19 4.84 -11.01 13.91
N ARG A 20 5.99 -10.37 14.15
CA ARG A 20 7.30 -10.95 13.88
C ARG A 20 7.67 -12.06 14.87
N ILE A 21 7.32 -11.86 16.15
CA ILE A 21 7.62 -12.78 17.24
C ILE A 21 6.73 -14.02 17.10
N GLU A 22 5.42 -13.81 16.95
CA GLU A 22 4.43 -14.89 16.89
C GLU A 22 4.50 -15.66 15.57
N ASN A 23 4.60 -14.94 14.44
CA ASN A 23 4.73 -15.52 13.09
C ASN A 23 3.70 -16.63 12.76
N ASN A 24 2.53 -16.59 13.42
CA ASN A 24 1.49 -17.61 13.35
C ASN A 24 0.24 -17.08 12.64
N LYS A 25 -0.40 -17.93 11.82
CA LYS A 25 -1.62 -17.56 11.09
C LYS A 25 -2.81 -17.35 12.00
N THR A 26 -3.03 -18.24 12.97
CA THR A 26 -4.16 -18.15 13.90
C THR A 26 -4.08 -16.86 14.72
N TRP A 27 -2.90 -16.57 15.25
CA TRP A 27 -2.65 -15.31 15.97
C TRP A 27 -2.92 -14.08 15.09
N PHE A 28 -2.46 -14.10 13.83
CA PHE A 28 -2.71 -12.99 12.92
C PHE A 28 -4.20 -12.80 12.62
N ASP A 29 -4.95 -13.89 12.42
CA ASP A 29 -6.38 -13.83 12.13
C ASP A 29 -7.16 -13.25 13.33
N GLU A 30 -6.77 -13.60 14.55
CA GLU A 30 -7.33 -13.04 15.79
C GLU A 30 -7.04 -11.54 15.94
N HIS A 31 -5.84 -11.09 15.56
CA HIS A 31 -5.41 -9.70 15.71
C HIS A 31 -5.57 -8.87 14.42
N ARG A 32 -6.26 -9.41 13.42
CA ARG A 32 -6.43 -8.78 12.11
C ARG A 32 -7.10 -7.41 12.18
N PHE A 33 -8.00 -7.22 13.15
CA PHE A 33 -8.65 -5.93 13.37
C PHE A 33 -7.65 -4.81 13.71
N ILE A 34 -6.57 -5.11 14.44
CA ILE A 34 -5.51 -4.15 14.76
C ILE A 34 -4.75 -3.77 13.49
N TYR A 35 -4.44 -4.75 12.65
CA TYR A 35 -3.81 -4.52 11.36
C TYR A 35 -4.66 -3.60 10.47
N GLU A 36 -5.96 -3.87 10.37
CA GLU A 36 -6.86 -3.09 9.51
C GLU A 36 -7.05 -1.65 10.03
N ARG A 37 -7.25 -1.49 11.34
CA ARG A 37 -7.50 -0.19 11.98
C ARG A 37 -6.25 0.66 12.14
N SER A 38 -5.20 0.09 12.73
CA SER A 38 -4.06 0.86 13.25
C SER A 38 -2.87 0.90 12.30
N ILE A 39 -2.91 0.10 11.23
CA ILE A 39 -1.90 0.09 10.16
C ILE A 39 -2.51 0.43 8.80
N LEU A 40 -3.47 -0.36 8.28
CA LEU A 40 -3.98 -0.15 6.93
C LEU A 40 -4.75 1.15 6.77
N ALA A 41 -5.64 1.50 7.71
CA ALA A 41 -6.39 2.74 7.63
C ALA A 41 -5.48 4.00 7.59
N PRO A 42 -4.49 4.18 8.49
CA PRO A 42 -3.59 5.32 8.40
C PRO A 42 -2.70 5.30 7.16
N PHE A 43 -2.28 4.13 6.66
CA PHE A 43 -1.57 4.04 5.38
C PHE A 43 -2.42 4.49 4.19
N ARG A 44 -3.72 4.16 4.18
CA ARG A 44 -4.65 4.62 3.14
C ARG A 44 -4.84 6.12 3.21
N ALA A 45 -5.10 6.65 4.40
CA ALA A 45 -5.20 8.09 4.64
C ALA A 45 -3.94 8.84 4.17
N LEU A 46 -2.75 8.30 4.46
CA LEU A 46 -1.48 8.89 4.02
C LEU A 46 -1.34 8.89 2.49
N VAL A 47 -1.74 7.82 1.82
CA VAL A 47 -1.70 7.76 0.35
C VAL A 47 -2.71 8.74 -0.25
N ASP A 48 -3.92 8.82 0.29
CA ASP A 48 -4.97 9.72 -0.21
C ASP A 48 -4.57 11.19 -0.03
N ASP A 49 -3.90 11.55 1.06
CA ASP A 49 -3.39 12.90 1.32
C ASP A 49 -2.21 13.25 0.40
N LEU A 50 -1.36 12.28 0.04
CA LEU A 50 -0.22 12.49 -0.86
C LEU A 50 -0.59 12.42 -2.35
N ALA A 51 -1.68 11.74 -2.68
CA ALA A 51 -2.15 11.52 -4.05
C ALA A 51 -2.19 12.79 -4.93
N PRO A 52 -2.78 13.93 -4.51
CA PRO A 52 -2.87 15.11 -5.38
C PRO A 52 -1.48 15.65 -5.75
N THR A 53 -0.58 15.81 -4.77
CA THR A 53 0.79 16.29 -5.02
C THR A 53 1.58 15.33 -5.89
N MET A 54 1.39 14.01 -5.74
CA MET A 54 2.05 13.03 -6.59
C MET A 54 1.57 13.12 -8.04
N LEU A 55 0.26 13.32 -8.26
CA LEU A 55 -0.31 13.47 -9.60
C LEU A 55 0.11 14.78 -10.30
N GLU A 56 0.44 15.84 -9.53
CA GLU A 56 1.04 17.06 -10.07
C GLU A 56 2.45 16.82 -10.61
N ILE A 57 3.21 15.89 -10.00
CA ILE A 57 4.57 15.53 -10.44
C ILE A 57 4.51 14.67 -11.70
N ASP A 58 3.69 13.62 -11.69
CA ASP A 58 3.46 12.75 -12.84
C ASP A 58 2.00 12.24 -12.82
N PRO A 59 1.15 12.66 -13.79
CA PRO A 59 -0.24 12.22 -13.90
C PRO A 59 -0.41 10.71 -14.11
N LEU A 60 0.65 10.00 -14.53
CA LEU A 60 0.62 8.56 -14.78
C LEU A 60 0.90 7.73 -13.53
N LEU A 61 1.16 8.34 -12.37
CA LEU A 61 1.37 7.62 -11.12
C LEU A 61 0.09 6.92 -10.62
N GLU A 62 0.23 5.66 -10.21
CA GLU A 62 -0.82 4.94 -9.47
C GLU A 62 -0.96 5.53 -8.06
N SER A 63 -1.93 6.43 -7.91
CA SER A 63 -2.22 7.15 -6.66
C SER A 63 -3.19 6.42 -5.73
N ARG A 64 -3.81 5.30 -6.16
CA ARG A 64 -4.77 4.56 -5.33
C ARG A 64 -4.08 3.75 -4.24
N ALA A 65 -4.63 3.78 -3.02
CA ALA A 65 -4.14 3.01 -1.87
C ALA A 65 -4.42 1.49 -1.94
N THR A 66 -3.85 0.82 -2.95
CA THR A 66 -4.06 -0.62 -3.22
C THR A 66 -2.94 -1.49 -2.66
N ILE A 67 -3.30 -2.55 -1.94
CA ILE A 67 -2.33 -3.54 -1.41
C ILE A 67 -1.69 -4.33 -2.55
N GLY A 68 -0.36 -4.45 -2.50
CA GLY A 68 0.44 -5.12 -3.53
C GLY A 68 0.78 -4.24 -4.74
N LYS A 69 0.27 -3.01 -4.79
CA LYS A 69 0.69 -1.97 -5.73
C LYS A 69 1.38 -0.86 -4.94
N THR A 70 0.61 0.14 -4.54
CA THR A 70 1.07 1.32 -3.80
C THR A 70 1.43 0.98 -2.37
N LEU A 71 0.69 0.07 -1.73
CA LEU A 71 1.00 -0.41 -0.39
C LEU A 71 1.67 -1.79 -0.44
N SER A 72 2.67 -2.00 0.42
CA SER A 72 3.29 -3.31 0.60
C SER A 72 2.30 -4.38 1.12
N ARG A 73 2.54 -5.65 0.78
CA ARG A 73 1.80 -6.79 1.35
C ARG A 73 2.39 -7.17 2.70
N ILE A 74 1.54 -7.42 3.71
CA ILE A 74 2.01 -7.90 5.01
C ILE A 74 2.55 -9.33 4.95
N HIS A 75 1.98 -10.18 4.09
CA HIS A 75 2.51 -11.52 3.85
C HIS A 75 3.83 -11.47 3.10
N ARG A 76 4.81 -12.22 3.59
CA ARG A 76 6.12 -12.38 2.97
C ARG A 76 6.12 -13.62 2.08
N ALA A 77 6.75 -13.51 0.92
CA ALA A 77 7.06 -14.66 0.08
C ALA A 77 8.46 -15.19 0.49
N PRO A 78 8.56 -16.42 1.03
CA PRO A 78 9.84 -16.93 1.56
C PRO A 78 10.77 -17.49 0.48
N ARG A 79 10.33 -17.57 -0.78
CA ARG A 79 10.97 -18.32 -1.88
C ARG A 79 12.46 -18.00 -2.11
N PHE A 80 12.90 -16.79 -1.78
CA PHE A 80 14.26 -16.32 -2.05
C PHE A 80 14.93 -15.63 -0.84
N SER A 81 14.31 -15.67 0.35
CA SER A 81 14.85 -15.02 1.55
C SER A 81 15.44 -16.06 2.50
N GLN A 82 16.61 -15.75 3.07
CA GLN A 82 17.18 -16.53 4.18
C GLN A 82 16.22 -16.51 5.39
N ASP A 83 15.58 -15.36 5.62
CA ASP A 83 14.47 -15.23 6.56
C ASP A 83 13.17 -15.78 5.96
N LYS A 84 12.65 -16.84 6.60
CA LYS A 84 11.41 -17.55 6.23
C LYS A 84 10.19 -17.11 7.05
N SER A 85 10.23 -15.95 7.70
CA SER A 85 9.06 -15.34 8.34
C SER A 85 7.88 -15.26 7.36
N ARG A 86 6.68 -15.61 7.83
CA ARG A 86 5.42 -15.55 7.07
C ARG A 86 4.91 -14.12 6.92
N TYR A 87 5.21 -13.27 7.91
CA TYR A 87 4.74 -11.89 8.00
C TYR A 87 5.89 -10.90 8.02
N ARG A 88 5.64 -9.71 7.49
CA ARG A 88 6.58 -8.59 7.54
C ARG A 88 6.34 -7.77 8.81
N SER A 89 7.42 -7.41 9.48
CA SER A 89 7.43 -6.48 10.63
C SER A 89 7.54 -5.01 10.23
N ARG A 90 7.57 -4.72 8.93
CA ARG A 90 7.74 -3.38 8.37
C ARG A 90 6.86 -3.28 7.13
N MET A 91 6.21 -2.14 6.98
CA MET A 91 5.44 -1.81 5.79
C MET A 91 6.01 -0.57 5.12
N TRP A 92 5.89 -0.53 3.80
CA TRP A 92 6.25 0.60 2.97
C TRP A 92 5.14 0.91 1.98
N LEU A 93 5.21 2.10 1.41
CA LEU A 93 4.42 2.53 0.27
C LEU A 93 5.34 2.97 -0.87
N THR A 94 4.85 2.93 -2.10
CA THR A 94 5.59 3.33 -3.30
C THR A 94 4.62 3.83 -4.36
N PHE A 95 4.88 4.99 -4.94
CA PHE A 95 4.18 5.43 -6.15
C PHE A 95 4.92 4.87 -7.36
N LYS A 96 4.17 4.24 -8.26
CA LYS A 96 4.71 3.68 -9.50
C LYS A 96 3.93 4.25 -10.66
N SER A 97 4.65 4.74 -11.66
CA SER A 97 4.03 5.16 -12.91
C SER A 97 3.44 3.94 -13.60
N PHE A 98 2.24 4.09 -14.16
CA PHE A 98 1.72 3.14 -15.12
C PHE A 98 2.61 3.19 -16.36
N VAL A 99 3.63 2.33 -16.40
CA VAL A 99 4.24 1.99 -17.68
C VAL A 99 3.19 1.20 -18.45
N CYS A 100 2.46 1.91 -19.31
CA CYS A 100 1.63 1.30 -20.33
C CYS A 100 2.58 0.48 -21.22
N TYR A 101 2.70 -0.82 -20.98
CA TYR A 101 3.36 -1.76 -21.89
C TYR A 101 2.52 -1.98 -23.17
N LEU A 102 1.93 -0.91 -23.71
CA LEU A 102 1.27 -0.87 -25.00
C LEU A 102 1.99 0.14 -25.88
N ASN A 103 3.16 -0.28 -26.35
CA ASN A 103 3.74 0.22 -27.60
C ASN A 103 2.87 -0.16 -28.83
N LYS A 104 1.54 -0.06 -28.75
CA LYS A 104 0.65 -0.26 -29.93
C LYS A 104 -0.78 0.28 -29.88
N LEU A 105 -1.30 0.89 -28.79
CA LEU A 105 -2.72 1.32 -28.79
C LEU A 105 -3.04 2.72 -28.23
N CYS A 106 -2.11 3.42 -27.58
CA CYS A 106 -2.43 4.71 -26.94
C CYS A 106 -2.25 5.96 -27.83
N ALA A 107 -2.00 5.82 -29.13
CA ALA A 107 -1.90 6.96 -30.04
C ALA A 107 -3.26 7.56 -30.48
N ASN A 108 -4.40 7.01 -30.04
CA ASN A 108 -5.73 7.41 -30.56
C ASN A 108 -6.75 7.86 -29.50
N LEU A 109 -6.33 8.31 -28.32
CA LEU A 109 -7.25 8.88 -27.31
C LEU A 109 -6.92 10.32 -26.92
N SER A 110 -6.36 11.10 -27.84
CA SER A 110 -6.20 12.56 -27.72
C SER A 110 -7.23 13.35 -28.55
N SER A 111 -8.35 12.74 -28.94
CA SER A 111 -9.38 13.42 -29.76
C SER A 111 -10.82 13.16 -29.28
N PHE A 112 -11.07 13.22 -27.97
CA PHE A 112 -12.47 13.21 -27.49
C PHE A 112 -12.62 13.98 -26.15
N SER A 113 -12.69 15.31 -26.23
CA SER A 113 -13.62 16.17 -25.49
C SER A 113 -13.24 17.65 -25.62
N ASP A 114 -13.50 18.21 -26.81
CA ASP A 114 -13.84 19.62 -26.95
C ASP A 114 -15.13 19.66 -27.79
N SER A 115 -16.26 19.84 -27.12
CA SER A 115 -17.56 20.25 -27.67
C SER A 115 -18.40 20.80 -26.52
#